data_AF-V8PAU9-F1
#
_entry.id   AF-V8PAU9-F1
#
_cell.length_a   1.000
_cell.length_b   1.000
_cell.length_c   1.000
_cell.angle_alpha   90.00
_cell.angle_beta   90.00
_cell.angle_gamma   90.00
#
_symmetry.space_group_name_H-M   'P 1'
#
loop_
_entity.id
_entity.type
_entity.pdbx_description
1 polymer ?
#
loop_
_entity_poly.entity_id
_entity_poly.type
_entity_poly.pdbx_seq_one_letter_code
_entity_poly.pdbx_strand_id
1 'polypeptide(L)'
;TAPGKVVTHRGGTIILPCRFHYDVSAHDPTEIRLKWTKMVEPMSFEDVFVAMGKERRAFGNYRGRTTLQEDGSSDASLIIRNVTLQDYGRYELIFPYHPRLGRYTLNFHEAQKACLEQDGILASYDQLHEAWLDGLDWCNAGWLEDGSVQYPISKARDECGRKDTPVGVRNYGYRHKDREHYDAFCFTSNLNDCDSRN
;
A
#
# COMPACT_ATOMS: atom_id res chain seq x y z
N THR A 1 -3.90 -13.30 21.98
CA THR A 1 -2.83 -13.04 21.00
C THR A 1 -3.16 -11.74 20.32
N ALA A 2 -2.27 -10.74 20.30
CA ALA A 2 -2.53 -9.49 19.60
C ALA A 2 -2.67 -9.78 18.09
N PRO A 3 -3.69 -9.24 17.40
CA PRO A 3 -3.82 -9.42 15.96
C PRO A 3 -2.62 -8.80 15.23
N GLY A 4 -2.14 -9.45 14.17
CA GLY A 4 -1.09 -8.97 13.26
C GLY A 4 0.34 -9.44 13.56
N LYS A 5 0.55 -10.35 14.53
CA LYS A 5 1.89 -10.82 14.91
C LYS A 5 2.23 -12.18 14.32
N VAL A 6 3.10 -12.20 13.31
CA VAL A 6 3.75 -13.40 12.80
C VAL A 6 5.07 -13.68 13.53
N VAL A 7 5.38 -14.94 13.79
CA VAL A 7 6.61 -15.35 14.51
C VAL A 7 7.31 -16.50 13.80
N THR A 8 8.64 -16.50 13.83
CA THR A 8 9.48 -17.61 13.35
C THR A 8 10.73 -17.72 14.23
N HIS A 9 11.57 -18.71 13.96
CA HIS A 9 12.87 -18.88 14.61
C HIS A 9 14.02 -18.41 13.71
N ARG A 10 15.18 -18.13 14.30
CA ARG A 10 16.39 -17.72 13.55
C ARG A 10 16.78 -18.78 12.51
N GLY A 11 17.10 -18.34 11.29
CA GLY A 11 17.36 -19.22 10.15
C GLY A 11 16.10 -19.75 9.47
N GLY A 12 14.92 -19.57 10.08
CA GLY A 12 13.63 -19.97 9.54
C GLY A 12 13.18 -19.10 8.37
N THR A 13 12.00 -19.43 7.85
CA THR A 13 11.27 -18.62 6.87
C THR A 13 10.03 -18.03 7.53
N ILE A 14 9.70 -16.79 7.21
CA ILE A 14 8.47 -16.13 7.64
C ILE A 14 7.75 -15.57 6.41
N ILE A 15 6.43 -15.56 6.48
CA ILE A 15 5.56 -14.93 5.48
C ILE A 15 4.91 -13.75 6.19
N LEU A 16 5.02 -12.57 5.59
CA LEU A 16 4.28 -11.38 5.96
C LEU A 16 3.06 -11.34 5.04
N PRO A 17 1.90 -11.86 5.49
CA PRO A 17 0.71 -11.93 4.65
C PRO A 17 0.21 -10.53 4.27
N CYS A 18 -0.15 -10.37 3.00
CA CYS A 18 -0.90 -9.22 2.52
C CYS A 18 -1.66 -9.65 1.27
N ARG A 19 -2.99 -9.73 1.36
CA ARG A 19 -3.84 -9.82 0.16
C ARG A 19 -4.63 -8.54 0.02
N PHE A 20 -4.74 -8.06 -1.21
CA PHE A 20 -5.49 -6.87 -1.54
C PHE A 20 -6.45 -7.18 -2.68
N HIS A 21 -7.68 -6.69 -2.60
CA HIS A 21 -8.60 -6.79 -3.72
C HIS A 21 -8.39 -5.64 -4.68
N TYR A 22 -7.95 -5.96 -5.90
CA TYR A 22 -7.80 -5.00 -7.00
C TYR A 22 -8.56 -5.47 -8.23
N ASP A 23 -9.30 -4.56 -8.87
CA ASP A 23 -9.97 -4.83 -10.14
C ASP A 23 -9.08 -4.40 -11.31
N VAL A 24 -8.70 -5.39 -12.11
CA VAL A 24 -7.80 -5.32 -13.28
C VAL A 24 -8.34 -4.39 -14.37
N SER A 25 -9.62 -4.00 -14.33
CA SER A 25 -10.25 -3.19 -15.38
C SER A 25 -9.89 -1.69 -15.35
N ALA A 26 -9.30 -1.17 -14.26
CA ALA A 26 -9.06 0.27 -14.11
C ALA A 26 -7.66 0.73 -14.55
N HIS A 27 -6.63 -0.13 -14.43
CA HIS A 27 -5.24 0.07 -14.87
C HIS A 27 -4.57 -1.27 -15.15
N ASP A 28 -3.50 -1.27 -15.97
CA ASP A 28 -2.72 -2.47 -16.27
C ASP A 28 -2.14 -3.06 -14.96
N PRO A 29 -2.34 -4.36 -14.66
CA PRO A 29 -1.82 -4.99 -13.45
C PRO A 29 -0.29 -4.90 -13.31
N THR A 30 0.42 -4.54 -14.39
CA THR A 30 1.86 -4.24 -14.37
C THR A 30 2.22 -2.87 -13.77
N GLU A 31 1.26 -1.96 -13.59
CA GLU A 31 1.49 -0.63 -13.00
C GLU A 31 1.46 -0.62 -11.48
N ILE A 32 0.93 -1.67 -10.83
CA ILE A 32 0.85 -1.72 -9.37
C ILE A 32 2.25 -1.87 -8.78
N ARG A 33 2.69 -0.84 -8.06
CA ARG A 33 3.93 -0.85 -7.28
C ARG A 33 3.64 -1.33 -5.86
N LEU A 34 4.01 -2.56 -5.55
CA LEU A 34 4.02 -3.08 -4.19
C LEU A 34 5.36 -2.71 -3.54
N LYS A 35 5.34 -2.01 -2.41
CA LYS A 35 6.54 -1.64 -1.66
C LYS A 35 6.41 -2.03 -0.20
N TRP A 36 7.17 -3.05 0.19
CA TRP A 36 7.34 -3.42 1.59
C TRP A 36 8.44 -2.58 2.23
N THR A 37 8.10 -1.91 3.32
CA THR A 37 9.05 -1.21 4.18
C THR A 37 9.07 -1.81 5.58
N LYS A 38 10.17 -1.58 6.30
CA LYS A 38 10.29 -1.88 7.72
C LYS A 38 10.47 -0.59 8.49
N MET A 39 9.69 -0.40 9.54
CA MET A 39 9.88 0.71 10.49
C MET A 39 11.14 0.46 11.32
N VAL A 40 12.08 1.41 11.25
CA VAL A 40 13.34 1.40 12.02
C VAL A 40 13.21 2.28 13.26
N GLU A 41 12.64 3.47 13.07
CA GLU A 41 12.31 4.43 14.13
C GLU A 41 10.88 4.97 13.86
N PRO A 42 10.24 5.66 14.81
CA PRO A 42 8.96 6.30 14.54
C PRO A 42 9.07 7.21 13.32
N MET A 43 8.28 6.92 12.28
CA MET A 43 8.28 7.65 11.00
C MET A 43 9.59 7.54 10.19
N SER A 44 10.43 6.53 10.46
CA SER A 44 11.62 6.20 9.67
C SER A 44 11.53 4.79 9.14
N PHE A 45 11.70 4.63 7.83
CA PHE A 45 11.42 3.40 7.11
C PHE A 45 12.61 2.97 6.26
N GLU A 46 12.86 1.67 6.23
CA GLU A 46 13.82 1.03 5.33
C GLU A 46 13.10 0.21 4.27
N ASP A 47 13.57 0.33 3.03
CA ASP A 47 13.10 -0.51 1.93
C ASP A 47 13.47 -1.97 2.17
N VAL A 48 12.49 -2.84 2.06
CA VAL A 48 12.67 -4.29 2.18
C VAL A 48 12.59 -4.92 0.79
N PHE A 49 11.51 -4.64 0.08
CA PHE A 49 11.22 -5.23 -1.22
C PHE A 49 10.26 -4.37 -2.04
N VAL A 50 10.54 -4.23 -3.34
CA VAL A 50 9.67 -3.55 -4.30
C VAL A 50 9.36 -4.48 -5.47
N ALA A 51 8.09 -4.49 -5.88
CA ALA A 51 7.61 -5.14 -7.09
C ALA A 51 6.78 -4.19 -7.93
N MET A 52 7.02 -4.17 -9.24
CA MET A 52 6.18 -3.48 -10.23
C MET A 52 6.17 -4.32 -11.51
N GLY A 53 5.00 -4.81 -11.93
CA GLY A 53 4.89 -5.70 -13.10
C GLY A 53 5.74 -6.96 -12.98
N LYS A 54 6.77 -7.11 -13.83
CA LYS A 54 7.74 -8.22 -13.75
C LYS A 54 9.01 -7.85 -12.98
N GLU A 55 9.22 -6.58 -12.68
CA GLU A 55 10.41 -6.10 -11.99
C GLU A 55 10.28 -6.38 -10.49
N ARG A 56 11.35 -6.92 -9.90
CA ARG A 56 11.45 -7.27 -8.50
C ARG A 56 12.80 -6.80 -7.96
N ARG A 57 12.79 -6.10 -6.83
CA ARG A 57 14.01 -5.58 -6.21
C ARG A 57 13.96 -5.72 -4.70
N ALA A 58 14.92 -6.47 -4.16
CA ALA A 58 15.19 -6.54 -2.73
C ALA A 58 16.28 -5.54 -2.34
N PHE A 59 16.23 -5.04 -1.11
CA PHE A 59 17.12 -3.98 -0.61
C PHE A 59 17.90 -4.43 0.62
N GLY A 60 18.99 -3.71 0.92
CA GLY A 60 19.80 -3.95 2.11
C GLY A 60 20.19 -5.42 2.35
N ASN A 61 20.03 -5.87 3.59
CA ASN A 61 20.28 -7.24 4.04
C ASN A 61 19.19 -8.24 3.59
N TYR A 62 18.10 -7.79 2.96
CA TYR A 62 17.03 -8.63 2.44
C TYR A 62 17.34 -9.22 1.06
N ARG A 63 18.38 -8.72 0.37
CA ARG A 63 18.81 -9.22 -0.94
C ARG A 63 19.07 -10.73 -0.93
N GLY A 64 18.44 -11.44 -1.86
CA GLY A 64 18.53 -12.90 -1.98
C GLY A 64 17.75 -13.68 -0.93
N ARG A 65 17.05 -13.00 -0.01
CA ARG A 65 16.24 -13.62 1.04
C ARG A 65 14.75 -13.35 0.88
N THR A 66 14.37 -12.33 0.11
CA THR A 66 12.97 -11.90 -0.03
C THR A 66 12.38 -12.15 -1.41
N THR A 67 11.12 -12.61 -1.44
CA THR A 67 10.31 -12.84 -2.65
C THR A 67 8.84 -12.59 -2.34
N LEU A 68 8.02 -12.23 -3.33
CA LEU A 68 6.57 -12.28 -3.18
C LEU A 68 6.07 -13.73 -3.20
N GLN A 69 4.96 -13.98 -2.54
CA GLN A 69 4.17 -15.19 -2.68
C GLN A 69 3.39 -15.11 -4.00
N GLU A 70 3.65 -16.04 -4.92
CA GLU A 70 3.03 -16.04 -6.26
C GLU A 70 1.64 -16.70 -6.25
N ASP A 71 0.74 -16.28 -5.35
CA ASP A 71 -0.61 -16.84 -5.21
C ASP A 71 -1.69 -15.91 -5.81
N GLY A 72 -1.48 -15.54 -7.08
CA GLY A 72 -2.39 -14.70 -7.85
C GLY A 72 -2.06 -13.19 -7.82
N SER A 73 -2.80 -12.42 -8.63
CA SER A 73 -2.56 -10.98 -8.81
C SER A 73 -2.93 -10.11 -7.59
N SER A 74 -3.63 -10.70 -6.62
CA SER A 74 -4.09 -10.07 -5.38
C SER A 74 -3.24 -10.44 -4.16
N ASP A 75 -2.20 -11.27 -4.32
CA ASP A 75 -1.31 -11.65 -3.23
C ASP A 75 -0.02 -10.80 -3.27
N ALA A 76 0.11 -9.94 -2.27
CA ALA A 76 1.29 -9.12 -2.02
C ALA A 76 2.14 -9.66 -0.86
N SER A 77 1.87 -10.88 -0.37
CA SER A 77 2.55 -11.44 0.79
C SER A 77 4.06 -11.57 0.55
N LEU A 78 4.86 -11.08 1.51
CA LEU A 78 6.31 -11.12 1.42
C LEU A 78 6.88 -12.32 2.16
N ILE A 79 7.63 -13.15 1.46
CA ILE A 79 8.39 -14.26 2.04
C ILE A 79 9.78 -13.76 2.38
N ILE A 80 10.22 -13.91 3.63
CA ILE A 80 11.59 -13.64 4.09
C ILE A 80 12.22 -14.96 4.55
N ARG A 81 13.30 -15.39 3.89
CA ARG A 81 14.07 -16.60 4.21
C ARG A 81 15.29 -16.28 5.06
N ASN A 82 15.78 -17.29 5.79
CA ASN A 82 16.96 -17.16 6.65
C ASN A 82 16.86 -15.94 7.58
N VAL A 83 15.81 -15.92 8.39
CA VAL A 83 15.46 -14.79 9.27
C VAL A 83 16.51 -14.61 10.37
N THR A 84 16.84 -13.36 10.66
CA THR A 84 17.80 -12.92 11.67
C THR A 84 17.13 -12.05 12.73
N LEU A 85 17.82 -11.77 13.84
CA LEU A 85 17.30 -10.86 14.87
C LEU A 85 17.11 -9.42 14.34
N GLN A 86 17.86 -9.02 13.31
CA GLN A 86 17.72 -7.71 12.66
C GLN A 86 16.44 -7.59 11.86
N ASP A 87 15.80 -8.70 11.48
CA ASP A 87 14.53 -8.69 10.75
C ASP A 87 13.32 -8.48 11.71
N TYR A 88 13.53 -8.45 13.02
CA TYR A 88 12.45 -8.13 13.96
C TYR A 88 12.00 -6.67 13.82
N GLY A 89 10.70 -6.44 13.68
CA GLY A 89 10.11 -5.10 13.64
C GLY A 89 8.71 -5.07 13.05
N ARG A 90 8.21 -3.86 12.79
CA ARG A 90 6.94 -3.61 12.11
C ARG A 90 7.21 -3.43 10.62
N TYR A 91 6.43 -4.12 9.80
CA TYR A 91 6.49 -4.03 8.35
C TYR A 91 5.20 -3.42 7.84
N GLU A 92 5.31 -2.62 6.78
CA GLU A 92 4.23 -1.76 6.32
C GLU A 92 4.13 -1.80 4.79
N LEU A 93 2.89 -1.63 4.31
CA LEU A 93 2.54 -1.51 2.90
C LEU A 93 1.46 -0.43 2.75
N ILE A 94 1.68 0.47 1.79
CA ILE A 94 0.68 1.45 1.34
C ILE A 94 0.18 1.03 -0.02
N PHE A 95 -1.13 1.05 -0.20
CA PHE A 95 -1.75 0.72 -1.48
C PHE A 95 -2.97 1.63 -1.75
N PRO A 96 -3.15 2.05 -3.01
CA PRO A 96 -4.41 2.66 -3.43
C PRO A 96 -5.53 1.61 -3.45
N TYR A 97 -6.73 2.01 -3.08
CA TYR A 97 -7.91 1.16 -2.99
C TYR A 97 -9.13 1.82 -3.64
N HIS A 98 -9.88 1.05 -4.44
CA HIS A 98 -11.23 1.39 -4.87
C HIS A 98 -12.10 0.13 -4.96
N PRO A 99 -13.42 0.22 -4.76
CA PRO A 99 -14.31 -0.93 -4.87
C PRO A 99 -14.43 -1.44 -6.31
N ARG A 100 -14.87 -2.71 -6.45
CA ARG A 100 -15.23 -3.33 -7.75
C ARG A 100 -16.36 -2.60 -8.49
N LEU A 101 -17.19 -1.87 -7.74
CA LEU A 101 -18.28 -1.07 -8.29
C LEU A 101 -17.78 0.12 -9.12
N GLY A 102 -16.49 0.47 -9.02
CA GLY A 102 -15.85 1.51 -9.80
C GLY A 102 -15.12 2.54 -8.95
N ARG A 103 -14.41 3.44 -9.64
CA ARG A 103 -13.65 4.56 -9.05
C ARG A 103 -14.56 5.65 -8.52
N TYR A 104 -14.10 6.36 -7.50
CA TYR A 104 -14.79 7.50 -6.90
C TYR A 104 -16.19 7.18 -6.38
N THR A 105 -16.31 6.01 -5.75
CA THR A 105 -17.58 5.49 -5.22
C THR A 105 -17.67 5.53 -3.70
N LEU A 106 -16.58 5.85 -2.99
CA LEU A 106 -16.53 5.81 -1.54
C LEU A 106 -16.64 7.21 -0.94
N ASN A 107 -17.60 7.43 -0.06
CA ASN A 107 -17.53 8.54 0.88
C ASN A 107 -16.46 8.27 1.97
N PHE A 108 -16.17 9.24 2.83
CA PHE A 108 -15.08 9.10 3.82
C PHE A 108 -15.29 7.92 4.76
N HIS A 109 -16.53 7.69 5.20
CA HIS A 109 -16.85 6.62 6.15
C HIS A 109 -16.75 5.24 5.49
N GLU A 110 -17.18 5.15 4.23
CA GLU A 110 -17.04 3.93 3.42
C GLU A 110 -15.57 3.65 3.11
N ALA A 111 -14.76 4.67 2.82
CA ALA A 111 -13.32 4.53 2.60
C ALA A 111 -12.60 4.04 3.86
N GLN A 112 -12.93 4.60 5.03
CA GLN A 112 -12.41 4.11 6.30
C GLN A 112 -12.80 2.66 6.56
N LYS A 113 -14.08 2.30 6.34
CA LYS A 113 -14.56 0.94 6.48
C LYS A 113 -13.87 -0.02 5.50
N ALA A 114 -13.67 0.41 4.26
CA ALA A 114 -13.05 -0.40 3.24
C ALA A 114 -11.57 -0.69 3.54
N CYS A 115 -10.80 0.29 4.04
CA CYS A 115 -9.45 0.02 4.51
C CYS A 115 -9.44 -0.94 5.72
N LEU A 116 -10.39 -0.80 6.66
CA LEU A 116 -10.53 -1.71 7.80
C LEU A 116 -10.87 -3.15 7.36
N GLU A 117 -11.72 -3.31 6.34
CA GLU A 117 -12.03 -4.59 5.72
C GLU A 117 -10.84 -5.21 4.97
N GLN A 118 -9.76 -4.46 4.77
CA GLN A 118 -8.48 -4.92 4.24
C GLN A 118 -7.38 -4.95 5.32
N ASP A 119 -7.77 -5.06 6.59
CA ASP A 119 -6.89 -5.05 7.78
C ASP A 119 -5.91 -3.86 7.80
N GLY A 120 -6.34 -2.75 7.23
CA GLY A 120 -5.63 -1.49 7.18
C GLY A 120 -6.44 -0.34 7.79
N ILE A 121 -5.88 0.85 7.70
CA ILE A 121 -6.53 2.11 8.02
C ILE A 121 -6.30 3.07 6.85
N LEU A 122 -7.02 4.19 6.82
CA LEU A 122 -6.67 5.26 5.88
C LEU A 122 -5.23 5.72 6.16
N ALA A 123 -4.48 5.98 5.10
CA ALA A 123 -3.12 6.47 5.21
C ALA A 123 -3.09 7.91 5.73
N SER A 124 -2.03 8.25 6.47
CA SER A 124 -1.69 9.63 6.76
C SER A 124 -1.09 10.34 5.53
N TYR A 125 -1.03 11.67 5.57
CA TYR A 125 -0.32 12.43 4.54
C TYR A 125 1.16 12.02 4.48
N ASP A 126 1.83 11.90 5.61
CA ASP A 126 3.25 11.56 5.67
C ASP A 126 3.51 10.18 5.06
N GLN A 127 2.64 9.21 5.36
CA GLN A 127 2.65 7.88 4.74
C GLN A 127 2.52 7.96 3.22
N LEU A 128 1.53 8.71 2.70
CA LEU A 128 1.36 8.90 1.26
C LEU A 128 2.56 9.62 0.62
N HIS A 129 3.12 10.62 1.31
CA HIS A 129 4.25 11.40 0.83
C HIS A 129 5.53 10.57 0.71
N GLU A 130 5.83 9.76 1.71
CA GLU A 130 6.94 8.81 1.65
C GLU A 130 6.75 7.81 0.51
N ALA A 131 5.55 7.25 0.38
CA ALA A 131 5.24 6.35 -0.75
C ALA A 131 5.47 7.03 -2.11
N TRP A 132 5.15 8.32 -2.25
CA TRP A 132 5.42 9.10 -3.46
C TRP A 132 6.91 9.36 -3.71
N LEU A 133 7.68 9.76 -2.67
CA LEU A 133 9.14 9.88 -2.76
C LEU A 133 9.78 8.58 -3.26
N ASP A 134 9.14 7.47 -2.90
CA ASP A 134 9.52 6.11 -3.27
C ASP A 134 8.97 5.63 -4.62
N GLY A 135 8.33 6.52 -5.38
CA GLY A 135 7.87 6.28 -6.74
C GLY A 135 6.45 5.74 -6.86
N LEU A 136 5.61 5.87 -5.83
CA LEU A 136 4.16 5.69 -5.98
C LEU A 136 3.62 6.78 -6.91
N ASP A 137 3.01 6.33 -7.99
CA ASP A 137 2.45 7.17 -9.04
C ASP A 137 1.02 6.70 -9.29
N TRP A 138 0.04 7.49 -8.83
CA TRP A 138 -1.38 7.14 -8.84
C TRP A 138 -2.25 8.33 -9.23
N CYS A 139 -3.00 8.20 -10.32
CA CYS A 139 -3.76 9.30 -10.91
C CYS A 139 -5.15 9.53 -10.29
N ASN A 140 -5.58 8.69 -9.34
CA ASN A 140 -6.90 8.85 -8.74
C ASN A 140 -6.81 9.53 -7.38
N ALA A 141 -7.67 10.52 -7.17
CA ALA A 141 -7.87 11.17 -5.88
C ALA A 141 -8.46 10.20 -4.84
N GLY A 142 -7.84 10.11 -3.67
CA GLY A 142 -8.26 9.22 -2.59
C GLY A 142 -8.29 9.90 -1.23
N TRP A 143 -9.16 9.41 -0.35
CA TRP A 143 -9.27 9.85 1.03
C TRP A 143 -8.01 9.48 1.85
N LEU A 144 -7.64 10.39 2.76
CA LEU A 144 -6.65 10.19 3.82
C LEU A 144 -7.29 10.26 5.20
N GLU A 145 -6.58 9.82 6.25
CA GLU A 145 -7.13 9.68 7.60
C GLU A 145 -7.66 10.99 8.21
N ASP A 146 -7.10 12.13 7.81
CA ASP A 146 -7.51 13.47 8.26
C ASP A 146 -8.78 13.98 7.55
N GLY A 147 -9.26 13.26 6.53
CA GLY A 147 -10.39 13.67 5.69
C GLY A 147 -10.01 14.62 4.56
N SER A 148 -8.72 14.78 4.29
CA SER A 148 -8.25 15.37 3.04
C SER A 148 -8.34 14.35 1.90
N VAL A 149 -8.35 14.87 0.67
CA VAL A 149 -8.33 14.06 -0.55
C VAL A 149 -7.14 14.46 -1.39
N GLN A 150 -6.29 13.48 -1.72
CA GLN A 150 -5.00 13.73 -2.36
C GLN A 150 -4.68 12.65 -3.39
N TYR A 151 -3.69 12.88 -4.25
CA TYR A 151 -3.12 11.83 -5.12
C TYR A 151 -1.66 12.12 -5.51
N PRO A 152 -0.77 11.11 -5.47
CA PRO A 152 0.64 11.25 -5.80
C PRO A 152 0.91 11.05 -7.29
N ILE A 153 1.66 11.94 -7.93
CA ILE A 153 2.16 11.74 -9.30
C ILE A 153 3.68 11.90 -9.36
N SER A 154 4.37 10.89 -9.87
CA SER A 154 5.81 10.89 -10.14
C SER A 154 6.13 11.17 -11.61
N LYS A 155 5.13 11.07 -12.50
CA LYS A 155 5.24 11.41 -13.93
C LYS A 155 4.13 12.38 -14.35
N ALA A 156 4.51 13.48 -14.98
CA ALA A 156 3.53 14.43 -15.54
C ALA A 156 2.83 13.83 -16.77
N ARG A 157 1.49 13.90 -16.79
CA ARG A 157 0.63 13.38 -17.87
C ARG A 157 -0.67 14.16 -17.96
N ASP A 158 -1.26 14.19 -19.16
CA ASP A 158 -2.39 15.09 -19.45
C ASP A 158 -3.64 14.72 -18.65
N GLU A 159 -3.94 13.42 -18.56
CA GLU A 159 -5.08 12.90 -17.80
C GLU A 159 -5.01 13.16 -16.29
N CYS A 160 -3.82 13.41 -15.74
CA CYS A 160 -3.62 13.64 -14.30
C CYS A 160 -3.31 15.09 -14.02
N GLY A 161 -4.08 16.00 -14.64
CA GLY A 161 -3.96 17.45 -14.54
C GLY A 161 -2.77 18.03 -15.29
N ARG A 162 -2.72 17.76 -16.61
CA ARG A 162 -1.88 18.40 -17.64
C ARG A 162 -0.37 18.16 -17.51
N LYS A 163 0.31 18.04 -18.66
CA LYS A 163 1.77 17.80 -18.77
C LYS A 163 2.66 18.89 -18.16
N ASP A 164 2.16 20.10 -17.99
CA ASP A 164 2.90 21.26 -17.47
C ASP A 164 2.87 21.34 -15.94
N THR A 165 2.03 20.53 -15.28
CA THR A 165 1.90 20.61 -13.82
C THR A 165 2.99 19.81 -13.13
N PRO A 166 3.64 20.37 -12.08
CA PRO A 166 4.70 19.69 -11.35
C PRO A 166 4.28 18.33 -10.77
N VAL A 167 5.26 17.42 -10.69
CA VAL A 167 5.15 16.18 -9.93
C VAL A 167 5.01 16.47 -8.43
N GLY A 168 4.35 15.59 -7.69
CA GLY A 168 4.09 15.79 -6.27
C GLY A 168 2.83 15.09 -5.78
N VAL A 169 2.58 15.21 -4.48
CA VAL A 169 1.29 14.85 -3.86
C VAL A 169 0.34 16.04 -4.04
N ARG A 170 -0.66 15.86 -4.90
CA ARG A 170 -1.65 16.90 -5.19
C ARG A 170 -2.78 16.84 -4.18
N ASN A 171 -3.19 18.01 -3.71
CA ASN A 171 -4.11 18.14 -2.59
C ASN A 171 -5.40 18.85 -3.02
N TYR A 172 -6.54 18.16 -2.92
CA TYR A 172 -7.88 18.74 -3.13
C TYR A 172 -8.48 19.38 -1.87
N GLY A 173 -7.74 19.33 -0.76
CA GLY A 173 -8.11 19.84 0.55
C GLY A 173 -9.02 18.88 1.32
N TYR A 174 -9.52 19.37 2.45
CA TYR A 174 -10.57 18.72 3.22
C TYR A 174 -11.87 18.73 2.42
N ARG A 175 -12.48 17.55 2.24
CA ARG A 175 -13.71 17.37 1.47
C ARG A 175 -14.89 17.00 2.37
N HIS A 176 -16.11 17.17 1.87
CA HIS A 176 -17.32 16.87 2.62
C HIS A 176 -17.50 15.35 2.76
N LYS A 177 -17.28 14.84 3.98
CA LYS A 177 -17.20 13.41 4.32
C LYS A 177 -18.40 12.57 3.88
N ASP A 178 -19.61 13.15 3.88
CA ASP A 178 -20.84 12.42 3.52
C ASP A 178 -21.32 12.60 2.07
N ARG A 179 -20.87 13.65 1.36
CA ARG A 179 -21.48 14.08 0.09
C ARG A 179 -20.57 13.82 -1.12
N GLU A 180 -19.28 13.77 -0.87
CA GLU A 180 -18.28 13.59 -1.90
C GLU A 180 -17.76 12.16 -1.89
N HIS A 181 -17.38 11.68 -3.06
CA HIS A 181 -16.97 10.29 -3.24
C HIS A 181 -15.63 10.26 -3.99
N TYR A 182 -14.71 9.44 -3.49
CA TYR A 182 -13.35 9.30 -3.98
C TYR A 182 -12.89 7.83 -3.86
N ASP A 183 -11.63 7.57 -4.21
CA ASP A 183 -10.95 6.31 -3.86
C ASP A 183 -10.42 6.40 -2.42
N ALA A 184 -9.57 5.47 -1.98
CA ALA A 184 -8.90 5.52 -0.69
C ALA A 184 -7.41 5.19 -0.84
N PHE A 185 -6.56 5.76 0.02
CA PHE A 185 -5.22 5.21 0.25
C PHE A 185 -5.25 4.45 1.56
N CYS A 186 -5.00 3.15 1.49
CA CYS A 186 -4.97 2.29 2.66
C CYS A 186 -3.53 2.01 3.07
N PHE A 187 -3.35 1.92 4.38
CA PHE A 187 -2.11 1.59 5.05
C PHE A 187 -2.37 0.36 5.92
N THR A 188 -1.59 -0.71 5.75
CA THR A 188 -1.65 -1.88 6.62
C THR A 188 -0.32 -2.14 7.30
N SER A 189 -0.42 -2.55 8.57
CA SER A 189 0.68 -3.09 9.36
C SER A 189 0.31 -4.36 10.13
N ASN A 190 -0.90 -4.89 9.91
CA ASN A 190 -1.43 -6.04 10.62
C ASN A 190 -1.40 -7.25 9.70
N LEU A 191 -0.47 -8.15 9.99
CA LEU A 191 -0.12 -9.33 9.19
C LEU A 191 -0.94 -10.57 9.58
N ASN A 192 -2.25 -10.41 9.76
CA ASN A 192 -3.13 -11.55 10.06
C ASN A 192 -4.15 -11.72 8.93
N ASP A 193 -3.84 -12.63 8.01
CA ASP A 193 -4.84 -13.45 7.31
C ASP A 193 -6.06 -12.68 6.73
N CYS A 194 -5.85 -11.99 5.62
CA CYS A 194 -6.93 -11.62 4.70
C CYS A 194 -7.47 -12.88 3.99
N ASP A 195 -8.23 -13.74 4.67
CA ASP A 195 -9.34 -14.47 4.03
C ASP A 195 -10.35 -15.00 5.06
N SER A 196 -11.60 -14.54 4.95
CA SER A 196 -12.78 -15.40 4.77
C SER A 196 -14.04 -14.59 5.11
N ARG A 197 -14.85 -14.25 4.08
CA ARG A 197 -16.30 -14.49 4.10
C ARG A 197 -16.85 -14.67 2.68
N ASN A 198 -17.22 -15.94 2.43
CA ASN A 198 -18.07 -16.56 1.40
C ASN A 198 -17.65 -16.50 -0.08
#